data_AF-A0A7J3LK63-F1
#
_entry.id   AF-A0A7J3LK63-F1
#
_cell.length_a   1.000
_cell.length_b   1.000
_cell.length_c   1.000
_cell.angle_alpha   90.00
_cell.angle_beta   90.00
_cell.angle_gamma   90.00
#
_symmetry.space_group_name_H-M   'P 1'
#
loop_
_entity.id
_entity.type
_entity.pdbx_description
1 polymer ?
#
loop_
_entity_poly.entity_id
_entity_poly.type
_entity_poly.pdbx_seq_one_letter_code
_entity_poly.pdbx_strand_id
1 'polypeptide(L)'
;MENTDIDILSKTLFTLVSSIKNKGAMTDEQIVAAVSLACSTHMIPCEVLSDRKLGPLESVVKHLKEKHGLSYHEIAVMLHRDDRTIWCSYKNACRKVASA
;
A
#
# COMPACT_ATOMS: atom_id res chain seq x y z
N MET A 1 -11.91 -11.20 21.79
CA MET A 1 -13.01 -10.63 20.96
C MET A 1 -12.54 -10.27 19.55
N GLU A 2 -11.40 -10.80 19.06
CA GLU A 2 -10.76 -10.35 17.81
C GLU A 2 -11.17 -11.14 16.54
N ASN A 3 -12.07 -12.14 16.65
CA ASN A 3 -12.35 -13.02 15.51
C ASN A 3 -13.54 -12.58 14.65
N THR A 4 -14.32 -11.61 15.12
CA THR A 4 -15.54 -11.14 14.45
C THR A 4 -15.22 -10.32 13.19
N ASP A 5 -14.18 -9.49 13.24
CA ASP A 5 -13.77 -8.67 12.10
C ASP A 5 -13.22 -9.53 10.96
N ILE A 6 -12.46 -10.59 11.29
CA ILE A 6 -11.94 -11.54 10.31
C ILE A 6 -13.09 -12.33 9.66
N ASP A 7 -14.10 -12.74 10.43
CA ASP A 7 -15.26 -13.46 9.90
C ASP A 7 -16.07 -12.59 8.93
N ILE A 8 -16.31 -11.32 9.29
CA ILE A 8 -16.99 -10.34 8.42
C ILE A 8 -16.19 -10.09 7.13
N LEU A 9 -14.87 -9.95 7.23
CA LEU A 9 -13.99 -9.79 6.07
C LEU A 9 -14.04 -11.03 5.15
N SER A 10 -14.03 -12.22 5.72
CA SER A 10 -14.11 -13.46 4.94
C SER A 10 -15.44 -13.57 4.18
N LYS A 11 -16.54 -13.18 4.83
CA LYS A 11 -17.90 -13.26 4.30
C LYS A 11 -18.15 -12.22 3.22
N THR A 12 -17.66 -11.00 3.42
CA THR A 12 -17.72 -9.92 2.41
C THR A 12 -16.89 -10.28 1.18
N LEU A 13 -15.67 -10.80 1.36
CA LEU A 13 -14.83 -11.30 0.26
C LEU A 13 -15.53 -12.42 -0.52
N PHE A 14 -16.09 -13.40 0.18
CA PHE A 14 -16.82 -14.51 -0.44
C PHE A 14 -18.02 -14.03 -1.26
N THR A 15 -18.76 -13.06 -0.72
CA THR A 15 -19.92 -12.44 -1.40
C THR A 15 -19.47 -11.72 -2.68
N LEU A 16 -18.35 -11.01 -2.62
CA LEU A 16 -17.77 -10.28 -3.75
C LEU A 16 -17.27 -11.24 -4.83
N VAL A 17 -16.51 -12.28 -4.46
CA VAL A 17 -16.02 -13.31 -5.40
C VAL A 17 -17.20 -14.03 -6.08
N SER A 18 -18.23 -14.39 -5.32
CA SER A 18 -19.44 -15.02 -5.85
C SER A 18 -20.20 -14.11 -6.83
N SER A 19 -20.22 -12.80 -6.55
CA SER A 19 -20.82 -11.78 -7.43
C SER A 19 -20.04 -11.62 -8.74
N ILE A 20 -18.71 -11.75 -8.70
CA ILE A 20 -17.84 -11.70 -9.89
C ILE A 20 -18.05 -12.96 -10.76
N LYS A 21 -18.14 -14.15 -10.15
CA LYS A 21 -18.41 -15.40 -10.87
C LYS A 21 -19.77 -15.39 -11.58
N ASN A 22 -20.80 -14.82 -10.95
CA ASN A 22 -22.17 -14.81 -11.50
C ASN A 22 -22.34 -13.89 -12.72
N LYS A 23 -21.52 -12.83 -12.84
CA LYS A 23 -21.49 -11.94 -14.03
C LYS A 23 -20.78 -12.55 -15.26
N GLY A 24 -20.31 -13.80 -15.17
CA GLY A 24 -20.15 -14.68 -16.32
C GLY A 24 -18.92 -14.46 -17.21
N ALA A 25 -17.80 -13.98 -16.70
CA ALA A 25 -16.60 -13.76 -17.53
C ALA A 25 -15.28 -14.34 -17.03
N MET A 26 -15.18 -14.83 -15.79
CA MET A 26 -13.88 -15.24 -15.22
C MET A 26 -13.96 -16.64 -14.58
N THR A 27 -13.04 -17.51 -14.98
CA THR A 27 -12.83 -18.80 -14.33
C THR A 27 -12.13 -18.62 -12.99
N ASP A 28 -12.20 -19.64 -12.14
CA ASP A 28 -11.52 -19.66 -10.85
C ASP A 28 -10.01 -19.42 -11.02
N GLU A 29 -9.40 -19.93 -12.10
CA GLU A 29 -8.00 -19.67 -12.41
C GLU A 29 -7.73 -18.19 -12.70
N GLN A 30 -8.62 -17.51 -13.44
CA GLN A 30 -8.46 -16.07 -13.72
C GLN A 30 -8.61 -15.20 -12.48
N ILE A 31 -9.48 -15.60 -11.54
CA ILE A 31 -9.67 -14.88 -10.27
C ILE A 31 -8.43 -15.05 -9.39
N VAL A 32 -7.93 -16.27 -9.25
CA VAL A 32 -6.68 -16.53 -8.52
C VAL A 32 -5.50 -15.81 -9.16
N ALA A 33 -5.41 -15.84 -10.49
CA ALA A 33 -4.38 -15.12 -11.23
C ALA A 33 -4.47 -13.60 -11.00
N ALA A 34 -5.67 -13.00 -11.05
CA ALA A 34 -5.86 -11.57 -10.82
C ALA A 34 -5.50 -11.14 -9.38
N VAL A 35 -5.89 -11.94 -8.38
CA VAL A 35 -5.54 -11.68 -6.97
C VAL A 35 -4.04 -11.85 -6.74
N SER A 36 -3.44 -12.86 -7.35
CA SER A 36 -1.99 -13.13 -7.26
C SER A 36 -1.16 -12.04 -7.95
N LEU A 37 -1.62 -11.52 -9.10
CA LEU A 37 -0.97 -10.41 -9.80
C LEU A 37 -1.10 -9.07 -9.04
N ALA A 38 -2.22 -8.87 -8.33
CA ALA A 38 -2.47 -7.67 -7.55
C ALA A 38 -1.71 -7.63 -6.21
N CYS A 39 -1.16 -8.76 -5.75
CA CYS A 39 -0.34 -8.84 -4.54
C CYS A 39 1.07 -8.29 -4.79
N SER A 40 1.19 -6.97 -5.01
CA SER A 40 2.47 -6.29 -4.77
C SER A 40 2.70 -6.24 -3.25
N THR A 41 3.91 -6.59 -2.81
CA THR A 41 4.26 -6.74 -1.38
C THR A 41 4.03 -5.48 -0.55
N HIS A 42 3.94 -4.31 -1.19
CA HIS A 42 3.76 -3.02 -0.54
C HIS A 42 2.78 -2.16 -1.35
N MET A 43 1.50 -2.19 -0.98
CA MET A 43 0.47 -1.37 -1.61
C MET A 43 0.54 0.05 -1.05
N ILE A 44 0.54 1.05 -1.93
CA ILE A 44 0.54 2.47 -1.58
C ILE A 44 -0.77 3.10 -2.10
N PRO A 45 -1.70 3.51 -1.22
CA PRO A 45 -2.91 4.20 -1.64
C PRO A 45 -2.57 5.53 -2.34
N CYS A 46 -3.23 5.84 -3.46
CA CYS A 46 -3.02 7.09 -4.19
C CYS A 46 -3.30 8.34 -3.34
N GLU A 47 -4.13 8.21 -2.30
CA GLU A 47 -4.44 9.27 -1.34
C GLU A 47 -3.19 9.81 -0.63
N VAL A 48 -2.15 8.99 -0.46
CA VAL A 48 -0.86 9.41 0.11
C VAL A 48 -0.21 10.53 -0.71
N LEU A 49 -0.49 10.57 -2.02
CA LEU A 49 0.01 11.59 -2.95
C LEU A 49 -0.90 12.84 -3.03
N SER A 50 -2.06 12.82 -2.36
CA SER A 50 -2.99 13.95 -2.36
C SER A 50 -2.47 15.13 -1.53
N ASP A 51 -1.62 14.88 -0.54
CA ASP A 51 -1.03 15.95 0.27
C ASP A 51 -0.09 16.82 -0.57
N ARG A 52 -0.56 18.03 -0.89
CA ARG A 52 0.19 19.02 -1.68
C ARG A 52 1.37 19.64 -0.93
N LYS A 53 1.45 19.47 0.39
CA LYS A 53 2.59 19.97 1.18
C LYS A 53 3.83 19.11 0.96
N LEU A 54 3.63 17.82 0.71
CA LEU A 54 4.69 16.84 0.50
C LEU A 54 4.95 16.61 -1.00
N GLY A 55 6.22 16.47 -1.36
CA GLY A 55 6.58 15.99 -2.70
C GLY A 55 6.22 14.51 -2.87
N PRO A 56 6.01 14.01 -4.10
CA PRO A 56 5.61 12.62 -4.32
C PRO A 56 6.53 11.59 -3.65
N LEU A 57 7.84 11.80 -3.72
CA LEU A 57 8.82 10.92 -3.07
C LEU A 57 8.78 11.03 -1.54
N GLU A 58 8.56 12.23 -1.00
CA GLU A 58 8.46 12.46 0.44
C GLU A 58 7.23 11.75 1.01
N SER A 59 6.09 11.84 0.34
CA SER A 59 4.85 11.15 0.72
C SER A 59 5.02 9.63 0.69
N VAL A 60 5.60 9.09 -0.39
CA VAL A 60 5.85 7.65 -0.54
C VAL A 60 6.80 7.14 0.54
N VAL A 61 7.94 7.80 0.74
CA VAL A 61 8.94 7.39 1.74
C VAL A 61 8.37 7.47 3.15
N LYS A 62 7.62 8.53 3.47
CA LYS A 62 6.95 8.66 4.78
C LYS A 62 5.96 7.53 5.01
N HIS A 63 5.13 7.20 4.02
CA HIS A 63 4.16 6.11 4.13
C HIS A 63 4.84 4.74 4.29
N LEU A 64 5.86 4.43 3.48
CA LEU A 64 6.61 3.18 3.60
C LEU A 64 7.32 3.06 4.97
N LYS A 65 7.85 4.17 5.50
CA LYS A 65 8.50 4.17 6.80
C LYS A 65 7.52 3.99 7.96
N GLU A 66 6.39 4.69 7.93
CA GLU A 66 5.46 4.76 9.07
C GLU A 66 4.38 3.66 9.05
N LYS A 67 3.91 3.25 7.87
CA LYS A 67 2.86 2.23 7.73
C LYS A 67 3.41 0.83 7.53
N HIS A 68 4.50 0.70 6.78
CA HIS A 68 5.12 -0.61 6.50
C HIS A 68 6.35 -0.89 7.39
N GLY A 69 6.81 0.09 8.18
CA GLY A 69 7.89 -0.11 9.16
C GLY A 69 9.27 -0.35 8.56
N LEU A 70 9.45 -0.13 7.26
CA LEU A 70 10.68 -0.46 6.54
C LEU A 70 11.89 0.37 7.01
N SER A 71 13.08 -0.20 6.94
CA SER A 71 14.34 0.53 7.10
C SER A 71 14.58 1.46 5.92
N TYR A 72 15.44 2.47 6.10
CA TYR A 72 15.80 3.36 4.99
C TYR A 72 16.47 2.60 3.84
N HIS A 73 17.23 1.56 4.17
CA HIS A 73 17.88 0.70 3.19
C HIS A 73 16.91 -0.14 2.37
N GLU A 74 15.92 -0.75 3.01
CA GLU A 74 14.89 -1.49 2.30
C GLU A 74 14.10 -0.59 1.34
N ILE A 75 13.76 0.64 1.79
CA ILE A 75 13.08 1.62 0.95
C ILE A 75 13.99 2.09 -0.21
N ALA A 76 15.29 2.28 0.05
CA ALA A 76 16.27 2.69 -0.95
C ALA A 76 16.42 1.64 -2.07
N VAL A 77 16.56 0.37 -1.68
CA VAL A 77 16.61 -0.76 -2.62
C VAL A 77 15.30 -0.88 -3.41
N MET A 78 14.16 -0.78 -2.74
CA MET A 78 12.83 -0.90 -3.37
C MET A 78 12.56 0.22 -4.39
N LEU A 79 12.94 1.45 -4.09
CA LEU A 79 12.73 2.61 -4.96
C LEU A 79 13.89 2.84 -5.94
N HIS A 80 14.92 1.98 -5.91
CA HIS A 80 16.16 2.15 -6.66
C HIS A 80 16.75 3.55 -6.48
N ARG A 81 16.94 3.96 -5.23
CA ARG A 81 17.53 5.24 -4.82
C ARG A 81 18.64 5.02 -3.82
N ASP A 82 19.48 6.03 -3.64
CA ASP A 82 20.49 6.04 -2.60
C ASP A 82 19.86 6.26 -1.21
N ASP A 83 20.41 5.59 -0.20
CA ASP A 83 20.00 5.67 1.20
C ASP A 83 19.89 7.11 1.72
N ARG A 84 20.84 7.98 1.32
CA ARG A 84 20.86 9.40 1.73
C ARG A 84 19.68 10.16 1.15
N THR A 85 19.25 9.80 -0.06
CA THR A 85 18.07 10.41 -0.70
C THR A 85 16.81 10.06 0.09
N ILE A 86 16.65 8.78 0.45
CA ILE A 86 15.50 8.33 1.25
C ILE A 86 15.47 9.02 2.61
N TRP A 87 16.62 9.07 3.30
CA TRP A 87 16.71 9.74 4.59
C TRP A 87 16.39 11.24 4.50
N CYS A 88 16.94 11.95 3.50
CA CYS A 88 16.66 13.36 3.26
C CYS A 88 15.17 13.60 2.97
N SER A 89 14.56 12.78 2.11
CA SER A 89 13.13 12.86 1.79
C SER A 89 12.25 12.64 3.02
N TYR A 90 12.55 11.64 3.84
CA TYR A 90 11.82 11.40 5.08
C TYR A 90 11.93 12.58 6.04
N LYS A 91 13.15 13.07 6.28
CA LYS A 91 13.40 14.20 7.19
C LYS A 91 12.70 15.48 6.73
N ASN A 92 12.71 15.76 5.43
CA ASN A 92 11.99 16.90 4.86
C ASN A 92 10.47 16.73 5.01
N ALA A 93 9.94 15.52 4.80
CA ALA A 93 8.53 15.22 5.01
C ALA A 93 8.09 15.51 6.45
N CYS A 94 8.85 15.01 7.44
CA CYS A 94 8.56 15.25 8.86
C CYS A 94 8.59 16.74 9.20
N ARG A 95 9.58 17.49 8.68
CA ARG A 95 9.68 18.94 8.90
C ARG A 95 8.47 19.69 8.33
N LYS A 96 8.06 19.36 7.11
CA LYS A 96 6.92 20.02 6.44
C LYS A 96 5.60 19.75 7.15
N VAL A 97 5.41 18.54 7.67
CA VAL A 97 4.21 18.16 8.43
C VAL A 97 4.20 18.80 9.81
N ALA A 98 5.35 18.99 10.46
CA ALA A 98 5.45 19.66 11.76
C ALA A 98 5.31 21.19 11.69
N SER A 99 5.54 21.78 10.51
CA SER A 99 5.40 23.23 10.29
C SER A 99 4.01 23.63 9.80
N ALA A 100 3.03 22.73 9.93
CA ALA A 100 1.68 22.81 9.40
C ALA A 100 0.64 22.70 10.51
#